data_AF-A0A2D5MTW6-F1
#
_entry.id   AF-A0A2D5MTW6-F1
#
_cell.length_a   1.000
_cell.length_b   1.000
_cell.length_c   1.000
_cell.angle_alpha   90.00
_cell.angle_beta   90.00
_cell.angle_gamma   90.00
#
_symmetry.space_group_name_H-M   'P 1'
#
loop_
_entity.id
_entity.type
_entity.pdbx_description
1 polymer ?
#
loop_
_entity_poly.entity_id
_entity_poly.type
_entity_poly.pdbx_seq_one_letter_code
_entity_poly.pdbx_strand_id
1 'polypeptide(L)'
;MPISNSKNGLQSKAWGPAFWHCLYSVAANYAPESGGKHPSKSDKLNAIGFVTYFGSSLPCGNCRKNFPKNVRSVVRHQFDGNSGEWLTNRNQFFKFVYCLHESVTLMICKHKLSFSYHDACDLFNKIRASDCNSGEGCNASKGYVLSLRLRPV
;
A
#
# COMPACT_ATOMS: atom_id res chain seq x y z
N MET A 1 32.99 0.21 -5.93
CA MET A 1 32.43 -0.07 -7.28
C MET A 1 31.14 0.74 -7.43
N PRO A 2 30.89 1.41 -8.58
CA PRO A 2 29.66 2.17 -8.81
C PRO A 2 28.46 1.26 -9.13
N ILE A 3 27.25 1.77 -8.90
CA ILE A 3 26.00 1.10 -9.30
C ILE A 3 25.88 1.09 -10.84
N SER A 4 25.41 -0.02 -11.41
CA SER A 4 25.24 -0.19 -12.86
C SER A 4 24.13 0.71 -13.43
N ASN A 5 24.40 1.37 -14.57
CA ASN A 5 23.46 2.22 -15.30
C ASN A 5 22.47 1.43 -16.20
N SER A 6 22.09 0.22 -15.79
CA SER A 6 21.15 -0.62 -16.54
C SER A 6 19.75 0.02 -16.62
N LYS A 7 19.15 0.02 -17.82
CA LYS A 7 17.79 0.53 -18.06
C LYS A 7 16.68 -0.46 -17.71
N ASN A 8 17.04 -1.70 -17.38
CA ASN A 8 16.08 -2.80 -17.15
C ASN A 8 15.40 -2.74 -15.77
N GLY A 9 15.87 -1.87 -14.87
CA GLY A 9 15.36 -1.76 -13.50
C GLY A 9 15.86 -2.87 -12.58
N LEU A 10 15.25 -2.96 -11.40
CA LEU A 10 15.55 -3.97 -10.37
C LEU A 10 14.54 -5.11 -10.41
N GLN A 11 14.98 -6.33 -10.11
CA GLN A 11 14.10 -7.50 -10.03
C GLN A 11 13.00 -7.27 -8.99
N SER A 12 11.74 -7.33 -9.42
CA SER A 12 10.57 -7.11 -8.56
C SER A 12 10.49 -8.08 -7.38
N LYS A 13 11.07 -9.28 -7.50
CA LYS A 13 11.19 -10.25 -6.41
C LYS A 13 11.87 -9.64 -5.17
N ALA A 14 12.85 -8.77 -5.39
CA ALA A 14 13.72 -8.23 -4.34
C ALA A 14 13.09 -7.05 -3.59
N TRP A 15 12.34 -6.19 -4.28
CA TRP A 15 11.80 -4.95 -3.70
C TRP A 15 10.27 -4.93 -3.58
N GLY A 16 9.56 -5.74 -4.37
CA GLY A 16 8.10 -5.76 -4.44
C GLY A 16 7.43 -6.00 -3.08
N PRO A 17 7.83 -7.02 -2.30
CA PRO A 17 7.27 -7.26 -0.97
C PRO A 17 7.39 -6.05 -0.03
N ALA A 18 8.56 -5.40 0.03
CA ALA A 18 8.77 -4.22 0.87
C ALA A 18 7.90 -3.04 0.43
N PHE A 19 7.74 -2.86 -0.88
CA PHE A 19 6.94 -1.78 -1.46
C PHE A 19 5.44 -1.97 -1.21
N TRP A 20 4.93 -3.19 -1.32
CA TRP A 20 3.55 -3.51 -0.92
C TRP A 20 3.34 -3.29 0.58
N HIS A 21 4.28 -3.74 1.41
CA HIS A 21 4.22 -3.50 2.85
C HIS A 21 4.16 -2.00 3.17
N CYS A 22 4.93 -1.16 2.47
CA CYS A 22 4.89 0.29 2.61
C CYS A 22 3.50 0.87 2.26
N LEU A 23 2.92 0.47 1.12
CA LEU A 23 1.56 0.90 0.74
C LEU A 23 0.52 0.53 1.82
N TYR A 24 0.52 -0.73 2.27
CA TYR A 24 -0.40 -1.17 3.32
C TYR A 24 -0.16 -0.43 4.64
N SER A 25 1.09 -0.16 5.01
CA SER A 25 1.43 0.59 6.23
C SER A 25 0.86 2.00 6.19
N VAL A 26 1.02 2.70 5.06
CA VAL A 26 0.47 4.04 4.87
C VAL A 26 -1.05 4.03 4.87
N ALA A 27 -1.68 3.07 4.19
CA ALA A 27 -3.14 2.94 4.19
C ALA A 27 -3.70 2.57 5.57
N ALA A 28 -3.04 1.67 6.31
CA ALA A 28 -3.42 1.30 7.67
C ALA A 28 -3.30 2.46 8.66
N ASN A 29 -2.47 3.48 8.36
CA ASN A 29 -2.33 4.68 9.17
C ASN A 29 -3.04 5.92 8.58
N TYR A 30 -3.82 5.75 7.51
CA TYR A 30 -4.49 6.88 6.87
C TYR A 30 -5.48 7.56 7.81
N ALA A 31 -5.36 8.89 7.90
CA ALA A 31 -6.20 9.79 8.68
C ALA A 31 -6.55 9.22 10.07
N PRO A 32 -5.58 9.15 11.00
CA PRO A 32 -5.83 8.58 12.31
C PRO A 32 -6.96 9.36 12.99
N GLU A 33 -8.05 8.65 13.30
CA GLU A 33 -9.28 9.18 13.88
C GLU A 33 -9.00 9.85 15.24
N SER A 34 -8.47 11.06 15.19
CA SER A 34 -8.24 11.92 16.34
C SER A 34 -9.56 12.63 16.59
N GLY A 35 -10.49 11.95 17.26
CA GLY A 35 -11.80 12.49 17.63
C GLY A 35 -12.89 12.34 16.55
N GLY A 36 -12.92 11.23 15.82
CA GLY A 36 -14.06 10.89 14.95
C GLY A 36 -14.20 11.74 13.68
N LYS A 37 -13.14 12.44 13.25
CA LYS A 37 -13.16 13.28 12.05
C LYS A 37 -12.91 12.46 10.78
N HIS A 38 -13.74 12.68 9.76
CA HIS A 38 -13.47 12.26 8.39
C HIS A 38 -12.11 12.80 7.89
N PRO A 39 -11.42 12.10 6.98
CA PRO A 39 -10.16 12.58 6.40
C PRO A 39 -10.30 14.00 5.85
N SER A 40 -9.38 14.88 6.24
CA SER A 40 -9.37 16.26 5.76
C SER A 40 -9.07 16.31 4.26
N LYS A 41 -9.31 17.47 3.62
CA LYS A 41 -8.90 17.68 2.23
C LYS A 41 -7.39 17.45 2.05
N SER A 42 -6.58 17.85 3.03
CA SER A 42 -5.13 17.64 3.00
C SER A 42 -4.77 16.16 3.09
N ASP A 43 -5.43 15.38 3.95
CA ASP A 43 -5.17 13.94 4.06
C ASP A 43 -5.45 13.23 2.73
N LYS A 44 -6.59 13.57 2.10
CA LYS A 44 -6.98 13.03 0.79
C LYS A 44 -5.95 13.36 -0.29
N LEU A 45 -5.48 14.61 -0.35
CA LEU A 45 -4.46 15.04 -1.30
C LEU A 45 -3.12 14.34 -1.05
N ASN A 46 -2.74 14.17 0.21
CA ASN A 46 -1.52 13.45 0.59
C ASN A 46 -1.59 11.97 0.18
N ALA A 47 -2.73 11.30 0.39
CA ALA A 47 -2.93 9.92 -0.04
C ALA A 47 -2.87 9.76 -1.57
N ILE A 48 -3.51 10.67 -2.32
CA ILE A 48 -3.43 10.70 -3.80
C ILE A 48 -1.98 10.90 -4.23
N GLY A 49 -1.31 11.93 -3.70
CA GLY A 49 0.08 12.24 -4.02
C GLY A 49 1.01 11.06 -3.72
N PHE A 50 0.86 10.44 -2.55
CA PHE A 50 1.62 9.26 -2.16
C PHE A 50 1.46 8.11 -3.17
N VAL A 51 0.23 7.72 -3.52
CA VAL A 51 -0.02 6.64 -4.48
C VAL A 51 0.53 6.98 -5.88
N THR A 52 0.36 8.23 -6.32
CA THR A 52 0.86 8.71 -7.61
C THR A 52 2.40 8.67 -7.66
N TYR A 53 3.07 9.25 -6.67
CA TYR A 53 4.53 9.28 -6.63
C TYR A 53 5.12 7.88 -6.43
N PHE A 54 4.52 7.06 -5.58
CA PHE A 54 4.91 5.66 -5.42
C PHE A 54 4.93 4.93 -6.77
N GLY A 55 3.85 5.04 -7.55
CA GLY A 55 3.74 4.45 -8.89
C GLY A 55 4.80 4.96 -9.87
N SER A 56 5.11 6.25 -9.83
CA SER A 56 6.14 6.88 -10.67
C SER A 56 7.57 6.51 -10.27
N SER A 57 7.78 6.10 -9.02
CA SER A 57 9.10 5.79 -8.45
C SER A 57 9.43 4.29 -8.47
N LEU A 58 8.54 3.43 -8.98
CA LEU A 58 8.80 1.99 -9.06
C LEU A 58 10.09 1.71 -9.85
N PRO A 59 11.02 0.89 -9.35
CA PRO A 59 12.30 0.61 -10.00
C PRO A 59 12.17 -0.41 -11.15
N CYS A 60 11.12 -0.28 -11.95
CA CYS A 60 10.77 -1.13 -13.08
C CYS A 60 9.94 -0.32 -14.09
N GLY A 61 10.42 -0.19 -15.34
CA GLY A 61 9.79 0.66 -16.36
C GLY A 61 8.36 0.25 -16.74
N ASN A 62 8.12 -1.05 -16.90
CA ASN A 62 6.78 -1.58 -17.18
C ASN A 62 5.84 -1.39 -15.99
N CYS A 63 6.36 -1.55 -14.77
CA CYS A 63 5.60 -1.33 -13.55
C CYS A 63 5.14 0.13 -13.46
N ARG A 64 6.00 1.11 -13.74
CA ARG A 64 5.63 2.55 -13.81
C ARG A 64 4.54 2.83 -14.85
N LYS A 65 4.62 2.21 -16.03
CA LYS A 65 3.61 2.38 -17.10
C LYS A 65 2.26 1.75 -16.76
N ASN A 66 2.28 0.62 -16.05
CA ASN A 66 1.07 -0.15 -15.76
C ASN A 66 0.39 0.24 -14.44
N PHE A 67 1.15 0.71 -13.45
CA PHE A 67 0.60 1.06 -12.14
C PHE A 67 -0.56 2.08 -12.20
N PRO A 68 -0.47 3.19 -12.96
CA PRO A 68 -1.59 4.12 -13.11
C PRO A 68 -2.83 3.49 -13.78
N LYS A 69 -2.63 2.51 -14.67
CA LYS A 69 -3.73 1.77 -15.32
C LYS A 69 -4.43 0.87 -14.30
N ASN A 70 -3.68 0.21 -13.43
CA ASN A 70 -4.22 -0.62 -12.35
C ASN A 70 -4.99 0.22 -11.33
N VAL A 71 -4.46 1.37 -10.93
CA VAL A 71 -5.17 2.31 -10.05
C VAL A 71 -6.51 2.70 -10.67
N ARG A 72 -6.54 3.12 -11.95
CA ARG A 72 -7.80 3.45 -12.63
C ARG A 72 -8.76 2.28 -12.72
N SER A 73 -8.25 1.08 -12.99
CA SER A 73 -9.06 -0.15 -13.04
C SER A 73 -9.71 -0.44 -11.69
N VAL A 74 -8.94 -0.38 -10.59
CA VAL A 74 -9.48 -0.58 -9.23
C VAL A 74 -10.53 0.47 -8.90
N VAL A 75 -10.25 1.76 -9.13
CA VAL A 75 -11.23 2.83 -8.87
C VAL A 75 -12.52 2.61 -9.68
N ARG A 76 -12.41 2.21 -10.95
CA ARG A 76 -13.57 1.93 -11.80
C ARG A 76 -14.40 0.75 -11.32
N HIS A 77 -13.77 -0.33 -10.88
CA HIS A 77 -14.45 -1.60 -10.64
C HIS A 77 -14.78 -1.89 -9.17
N GLN A 78 -14.11 -1.23 -8.23
CA GLN A 78 -14.27 -1.47 -6.78
C GLN A 78 -14.87 -0.28 -6.03
N PHE A 79 -14.97 0.86 -6.68
CA PHE A 79 -15.37 2.15 -6.10
C PHE A 79 -16.28 2.93 -7.07
N ASP A 80 -17.04 2.20 -7.90
CA ASP A 80 -18.03 2.74 -8.86
C ASP A 80 -17.54 3.90 -9.75
N GLY A 81 -16.23 3.98 -10.01
CA GLY A 81 -15.62 5.09 -10.74
C GLY A 81 -15.52 6.40 -9.95
N ASN A 82 -15.99 6.43 -8.71
CA ASN A 82 -15.87 7.57 -7.80
C ASN A 82 -14.45 7.62 -7.20
N SER A 83 -13.64 8.54 -7.72
CA SER A 83 -12.25 8.74 -7.28
C SER A 83 -12.10 9.17 -5.81
N GLY A 84 -13.19 9.52 -5.13
CA GLY A 84 -13.20 9.89 -3.72
C GLY A 84 -13.56 8.77 -2.74
N GLU A 85 -14.15 7.67 -3.21
CA GLU A 85 -14.71 6.65 -2.31
C GLU A 85 -13.63 5.91 -1.51
N TRP A 86 -12.53 5.54 -2.17
CA TRP A 86 -11.37 4.91 -1.51
C TRP A 86 -10.64 5.83 -0.52
N LEU A 87 -11.01 7.12 -0.45
CA LEU A 87 -10.43 8.14 0.43
C LEU A 87 -11.35 8.52 1.59
N THR A 88 -12.52 7.89 1.72
CA THR A 88 -13.55 8.26 2.70
C THR A 88 -13.16 7.94 4.14
N ASN A 89 -12.38 6.89 4.36
CA ASN A 89 -11.83 6.49 5.65
C ASN A 89 -10.67 5.51 5.48
N ARG A 90 -10.01 5.17 6.60
CA ARG A 90 -8.90 4.20 6.67
C ARG A 90 -9.23 2.86 6.02
N ASN A 91 -10.41 2.31 6.31
CA ASN A 91 -10.81 0.99 5.80
C ASN A 91 -10.94 1.00 4.27
N GLN A 92 -11.48 2.07 3.70
CA GLN A 92 -11.62 2.20 2.25
C GLN A 92 -10.27 2.37 1.54
N PHE A 93 -9.32 3.11 2.14
CA PHE A 93 -7.98 3.20 1.56
C PHE A 93 -7.23 1.87 1.70
N PHE A 94 -7.34 1.19 2.84
CA PHE A 94 -6.75 -0.14 3.02
C PHE A 94 -7.31 -1.17 2.03
N LYS A 95 -8.64 -1.18 1.83
CA LYS A 95 -9.31 -1.98 0.80
C LYS A 95 -8.81 -1.65 -0.61
N PHE A 96 -8.64 -0.37 -0.93
CA PHE A 96 -8.07 0.04 -2.21
C PHE A 96 -6.67 -0.55 -2.45
N VAL A 97 -5.78 -0.49 -1.45
CA VAL A 97 -4.44 -1.09 -1.57
C VAL A 97 -4.52 -2.61 -1.76
N TYR A 98 -5.43 -3.29 -1.04
CA TYR A 98 -5.65 -4.73 -1.24
C TYR A 98 -6.12 -5.06 -2.65
N CYS A 99 -7.14 -4.38 -3.17
CA CYS A 99 -7.64 -4.59 -4.52
C CYS A 99 -6.58 -4.25 -5.59
N LEU A 100 -5.76 -3.23 -5.34
CA LEU A 100 -4.64 -2.89 -6.22
C LEU A 100 -3.58 -3.98 -6.26
N HIS A 101 -3.24 -4.56 -5.11
CA HIS A 101 -2.31 -5.66 -5.02
C HIS A 101 -2.83 -6.93 -5.70
N GLU A 102 -4.11 -7.24 -5.53
CA GLU A 102 -4.78 -8.35 -6.23
C GLU A 102 -4.78 -8.12 -7.75
N SER A 103 -5.14 -6.92 -8.21
CA SER A 103 -5.17 -6.55 -9.64
C SER A 103 -3.79 -6.70 -10.30
N VAL A 104 -2.73 -6.22 -9.65
CA VAL A 104 -1.35 -6.36 -10.14
C VAL A 104 -0.91 -7.82 -10.16
N THR A 105 -1.21 -8.57 -9.09
CA THR A 105 -0.84 -9.99 -9.00
C THR A 105 -1.53 -10.82 -10.08
N LEU A 106 -2.82 -10.58 -10.32
CA LEU A 106 -3.57 -11.24 -11.38
C LEU A 106 -3.00 -10.91 -12.77
N MET A 107 -2.59 -9.65 -13.01
CA MET A 107 -1.97 -9.25 -14.28
C MET A 107 -0.67 -10.01 -14.53
N ILE A 108 0.24 -10.04 -13.56
CA ILE A 108 1.62 -10.52 -13.73
C ILE A 108 1.69 -12.05 -13.59
N CYS A 109 1.07 -12.59 -12.54
CA CYS A 109 1.25 -13.99 -12.13
C CYS A 109 0.07 -14.90 -12.52
N LYS A 110 -1.03 -14.33 -13.04
CA LYS A 110 -2.23 -15.06 -13.45
C LYS A 110 -2.90 -15.87 -12.33
N HIS A 111 -2.63 -15.52 -11.07
CA HIS A 111 -3.27 -16.09 -9.89
C HIS A 111 -3.66 -15.00 -8.88
N LYS A 112 -4.48 -15.35 -7.89
CA LYS A 112 -4.89 -14.46 -6.80
C LYS A 112 -3.84 -14.40 -5.68
N LEU A 113 -3.97 -13.43 -4.79
CA LEU A 113 -3.19 -13.40 -3.55
C LEU A 113 -3.43 -14.68 -2.74
N SER A 114 -2.40 -15.12 -2.02
CA SER A 114 -2.50 -16.30 -1.14
C SER A 114 -3.11 -15.98 0.23
N PHE A 115 -3.54 -14.75 0.46
CA PHE A 115 -4.13 -14.26 1.70
C PHE A 115 -5.39 -13.45 1.35
N SER A 116 -6.36 -13.49 2.26
CA SER A 116 -7.62 -12.76 2.14
C SER A 116 -7.48 -11.30 2.61
N TYR A 117 -8.50 -10.49 2.33
CA TYR A 117 -8.59 -9.14 2.88
C TYR A 117 -8.60 -9.15 4.42
N HIS A 118 -9.26 -10.13 5.02
CA HIS A 118 -9.32 -10.27 6.48
C HIS A 118 -7.93 -10.57 7.08
N ASP A 119 -7.18 -11.50 6.47
CA ASP A 119 -5.81 -11.81 6.88
C ASP A 119 -4.90 -10.56 6.84
N ALA A 120 -5.08 -9.71 5.82
CA ALA A 120 -4.34 -8.46 5.72
C ALA A 120 -4.72 -7.48 6.84
N CYS A 121 -6.01 -7.33 7.13
CA CYS A 121 -6.49 -6.48 8.23
C CYS A 121 -5.94 -6.95 9.58
N ASP A 122 -6.07 -8.24 9.89
CA ASP A 122 -5.63 -8.82 11.17
C ASP A 122 -4.14 -8.60 11.40
N LEU A 123 -3.36 -8.78 10.35
CA LEU A 123 -1.93 -8.58 10.37
C LEU A 123 -1.54 -7.12 10.68
N PHE A 124 -2.14 -6.16 9.98
CA PHE A 124 -1.84 -4.74 10.19
C PHE A 124 -2.42 -4.20 11.51
N ASN A 125 -3.46 -4.83 12.04
CA ASN A 125 -3.95 -4.58 13.38
C ASN A 125 -3.00 -5.12 14.45
N LYS A 126 -2.44 -6.32 14.26
CA LYS A 126 -1.49 -6.95 15.20
C LYS A 126 -0.21 -6.14 15.40
N ILE A 127 0.22 -5.39 14.39
CA ILE A 127 1.44 -4.57 14.44
C ILE A 127 1.16 -3.09 14.70
N ARG A 128 -0.09 -2.72 14.92
CA ARG A 128 -0.44 -1.34 15.25
C ARG A 128 0.16 -1.01 16.61
N ALA A 129 0.89 0.09 16.69
CA ALA A 129 1.44 0.58 17.95
C ALA A 129 0.31 0.85 18.96
N SER A 130 0.49 0.38 20.20
CA SER A 130 -0.50 0.48 21.28
C SER A 130 -0.10 1.47 22.39
N ASP A 131 1.17 1.91 22.40
CA ASP A 131 1.84 2.56 23.52
C ASP A 131 2.61 3.83 23.10
N CYS A 132 2.07 4.60 22.14
CA CYS A 132 2.61 5.91 21.78
C CYS A 132 2.00 7.01 22.69
N ASN A 133 2.53 7.18 23.90
CA ASN A 133 2.20 8.34 24.74
C ASN A 133 3.00 9.57 24.29
N SER A 134 2.38 10.75 24.28
CA SER A 134 2.89 12.01 23.71
C SER A 134 4.13 12.63 24.39
N GLY A 135 4.91 11.86 25.16
CA GLY A 135 6.09 12.34 25.88
C GLY A 135 7.25 11.35 25.99
N GLU A 136 7.05 10.06 25.70
CA GLU A 136 8.10 9.04 25.68
C GLU A 136 8.08 8.42 24.30
N GLY A 137 9.19 8.51 23.56
CA GLY A 137 9.25 8.13 22.14
C GLY A 137 8.68 6.73 21.86
N CYS A 138 8.27 6.48 20.61
CA CYS A 138 7.71 5.19 20.21
C CYS A 138 8.65 4.04 20.61
N ASN A 139 8.31 3.32 21.68
CA ASN A 139 9.03 2.11 22.04
C ASN A 139 8.86 1.13 20.88
N ALA A 140 9.95 0.80 20.20
CA ALA A 140 9.98 -0.23 19.17
C ALA A 140 9.85 -1.61 19.83
N SER A 141 8.71 -1.86 20.47
CA SER A 141 8.45 -3.07 21.22
C SER A 141 8.03 -4.18 20.23
N LYS A 142 9.00 -5.03 19.91
CA LYS A 142 8.95 -6.23 19.05
C LYS A 142 9.06 -5.93 17.55
N GLY A 143 10.27 -6.13 17.02
CA GLY A 143 10.50 -6.21 15.59
C GLY A 143 9.72 -7.38 14.99
N TYR A 144 8.53 -7.11 14.47
CA TYR A 144 7.86 -8.05 13.59
C TYR A 144 8.58 -8.01 12.25
N VAL A 145 9.49 -8.98 12.00
CA VAL A 145 9.92 -9.30 10.64
C VAL A 145 8.69 -9.91 9.98
N LEU A 146 7.92 -9.03 9.38
CA LEU A 146 6.62 -9.33 8.85
C LEU A 146 6.84 -10.00 7.50
N SER A 147 7.22 -11.28 7.56
CA SER A 147 7.07 -12.19 6.44
C SER A 147 5.59 -12.49 6.27
N LEU A 148 4.80 -11.44 6.02
CA LEU A 148 3.75 -11.59 5.05
C LEU A 148 4.47 -12.26 3.89
N ARG A 149 4.14 -13.53 3.63
CA ARG A 149 4.50 -14.18 2.38
C ARG A 149 3.71 -13.44 1.29
N LEU A 150 3.96 -12.13 1.14
CA LEU A 150 4.04 -11.42 -0.12
C LEU A 150 5.10 -12.20 -0.89
N ARG A 151 4.71 -13.41 -1.34
CA ARG A 151 5.59 -14.27 -2.09
C ARG A 151 6.11 -13.40 -3.21
N PRO A 152 7.42 -13.48 -3.49
CA PRO A 152 8.02 -12.65 -4.50
C PRO A 152 7.19 -12.75 -5.78
N VAL A 153 6.81 -11.59 -6.33
CA VAL A 153 6.71 -11.42 -7.79
C VAL A 153 7.91 -12.10 -8.39
#